data_AF-A0A841FPQ8-F1
#
_entry.id   AF-A0A841FPQ8-F1
#
_cell.length_a   1.000
_cell.length_b   1.000
_cell.length_c   1.000
_cell.angle_alpha   90.00
_cell.angle_beta   90.00
_cell.angle_gamma   90.00
#
_symmetry.space_group_name_H-M   'P 1'
#
loop_
_entity.id
_entity.type
_entity.pdbx_description
1 polymer ?
#
loop_
_entity_poly.entity_id
_entity_poly.type
_entity_poly.pdbx_seq_one_letter_code
_entity_poly.pdbx_strand_id
1 'polypeptide(L)'
;MVSRLRWWMSSTMAAVAAVGWGVGIAVVQPATEPTRIAENNDYWARDARLMLITLALCAFVWAVRGDRLLGPLGLAGAFVWLGADIALDRAGLAGTTAAVAASAVAAGAVATAWFLASRRARRPARAPLVLASAVAATVAGIGCGVQSPTDTEAALTVSGFMLGLLGVAVSLGCAYVLTPASRWSLLTVGAAAVALAVLSRLSSPGPLSLPLGILLTTLLLAVVTMRAMGARSASAWIGSVVGSLTLLVLIGMTTIMLGLFLPLGEPLTALAGSPPVNAADEDVLLTAVAVLTGLGTGGAIAKMARVAADPWPESAAT
;
A
#
# COMPACT_ATOMS: atom_id res chain seq x y z
N MET A 1 -0.56 -4.12 -27.66
CA MET A 1 0.66 -4.41 -26.88
C MET A 1 0.62 -3.84 -25.45
N VAL A 2 0.27 -2.57 -25.26
CA VAL A 2 0.17 -1.90 -23.94
C VAL A 2 -0.73 -2.63 -22.92
N SER A 3 -1.80 -3.27 -23.38
CA SER A 3 -2.70 -4.06 -22.52
C SER A 3 -2.02 -5.30 -21.93
N ARG A 4 -1.17 -5.99 -22.69
CA ARG A 4 -0.46 -7.20 -22.24
C ARG A 4 0.67 -6.88 -21.26
N LEU A 5 1.44 -5.82 -21.51
CA LEU A 5 2.52 -5.43 -20.60
C LEU A 5 1.96 -5.03 -19.23
N ARG A 6 0.93 -4.18 -19.18
CA ARG A 6 0.25 -3.82 -17.93
C ARG A 6 -0.25 -5.03 -17.19
N TRP A 7 -0.86 -5.96 -17.92
CA TRP A 7 -1.36 -7.23 -17.39
C TRP A 7 -0.21 -7.95 -16.67
N TRP A 8 0.88 -8.28 -17.38
CA TRP A 8 2.05 -8.92 -16.78
C TRP A 8 2.61 -8.17 -15.56
N MET A 9 2.74 -6.84 -15.63
CA MET A 9 3.28 -6.07 -14.51
C MET A 9 2.38 -6.16 -13.27
N SER A 10 1.08 -5.97 -13.42
CA SER A 10 0.13 -6.03 -12.30
C SER A 10 0.07 -7.41 -11.64
N SER A 11 0.08 -8.49 -12.44
CA SER A 11 0.09 -9.85 -11.90
C SER A 11 1.42 -10.18 -11.23
N THR A 12 2.54 -9.74 -11.79
CA THR A 12 3.85 -9.92 -11.15
C THR A 12 3.92 -9.21 -9.81
N MET A 13 3.42 -7.97 -9.71
CA MET A 13 3.38 -7.25 -8.42
C MET A 13 2.51 -7.98 -7.40
N ALA A 14 1.33 -8.45 -7.80
CA ALA A 14 0.45 -9.18 -6.91
C ALA A 14 1.04 -10.55 -6.49
N ALA A 15 1.77 -11.22 -7.38
CA ALA A 15 2.47 -12.47 -7.08
C ALA A 15 3.66 -12.25 -6.12
N VAL A 16 4.45 -11.18 -6.33
CA VAL A 16 5.53 -10.80 -5.39
C VAL A 16 4.95 -10.50 -4.00
N ALA A 17 3.82 -9.80 -3.94
CA ALA A 17 3.11 -9.55 -2.68
C ALA A 17 2.69 -10.86 -2.00
N ALA A 18 2.12 -11.81 -2.77
CA ALA A 18 1.71 -13.12 -2.27
C ALA A 18 2.87 -13.98 -1.77
N VAL A 19 3.99 -13.97 -2.49
CA VAL A 19 5.21 -14.67 -2.08
C VAL A 19 5.78 -14.05 -0.81
N GLY A 20 5.93 -12.72 -0.79
CA GLY A 20 6.39 -11.99 0.39
C GLY A 20 5.51 -12.24 1.61
N TRP A 21 4.18 -12.33 1.42
CA TRP A 21 3.25 -12.67 2.49
C TRP A 21 3.48 -14.09 3.02
N GLY A 22 3.64 -15.09 2.13
CA GLY A 22 3.90 -16.47 2.52
C GLY A 22 5.23 -16.66 3.27
N VAL A 23 6.28 -15.92 2.86
CA VAL A 23 7.55 -15.86 3.59
C VAL A 23 7.38 -15.12 4.91
N GLY A 24 6.59 -14.04 4.92
CA GLY A 24 6.27 -13.25 6.10
C GLY A 24 5.67 -14.12 7.20
N ILE A 25 4.61 -14.86 6.88
CA ILE A 25 3.84 -15.65 7.87
C ILE A 25 4.59 -16.89 8.35
N ALA A 26 5.35 -17.56 7.49
CA ALA A 26 5.95 -18.85 7.83
C ALA A 26 7.44 -18.77 8.22
N VAL A 27 8.12 -17.65 7.98
CA VAL A 27 9.56 -17.50 8.28
C VAL A 27 9.84 -16.25 9.08
N VAL A 28 9.43 -15.07 8.58
CA VAL A 28 9.80 -13.81 9.22
C VAL A 28 9.14 -13.69 10.58
N GLN A 29 7.82 -13.84 10.62
CA GLN A 29 7.04 -13.65 11.84
C GLN A 29 7.44 -14.65 12.95
N PRO A 30 7.52 -15.98 12.72
CA PRO A 30 7.94 -16.90 13.77
C PRO A 30 9.36 -16.64 14.30
N ALA A 31 10.22 -16.00 13.51
CA ALA A 31 11.59 -15.67 13.91
C ALA A 31 11.69 -14.35 14.68
N THR A 32 10.68 -13.48 14.60
CA THR A 32 10.75 -12.10 15.12
C THR A 32 9.73 -11.82 16.21
N GLU A 33 8.65 -12.60 16.30
CA GLU A 33 7.60 -12.32 17.29
C GLU A 33 8.04 -12.59 18.72
N PRO A 34 7.58 -11.76 19.68
CA PRO A 34 7.91 -11.92 21.08
C PRO A 34 7.21 -13.15 21.67
N THR A 35 7.93 -13.87 22.53
CA THR A 35 7.36 -15.00 23.30
C THR A 35 6.84 -14.58 24.68
N ARG A 36 6.88 -13.27 24.99
CA ARG A 36 6.49 -12.65 26.25
C ARG A 36 5.75 -11.35 25.95
N ILE A 37 5.46 -10.54 26.98
CA ILE A 37 4.85 -9.21 26.82
C ILE A 37 5.60 -8.44 25.73
N ALA A 38 4.84 -7.97 24.74
CA ALA A 38 5.36 -7.26 23.59
C ALA A 38 5.54 -5.76 23.87
N GLU A 39 6.53 -5.14 23.22
CA GLU A 39 6.80 -3.71 23.23
C GLU A 39 6.28 -3.05 21.94
N ASN A 40 6.35 -1.72 21.87
CA ASN A 40 5.94 -0.97 20.68
C ASN A 40 6.69 -1.44 19.42
N ASN A 41 5.96 -1.71 18.34
CA ASN A 41 6.46 -2.24 17.07
C ASN A 41 7.03 -3.67 17.08
N ASP A 42 6.84 -4.47 18.15
CA ASP A 42 7.22 -5.88 18.12
C ASP A 42 6.49 -6.66 17.01
N TYR A 43 5.26 -6.26 16.71
CA TYR A 43 4.41 -6.87 15.67
C TYR A 43 4.65 -6.31 14.26
N TRP A 44 5.82 -5.74 13.98
CA TRP A 44 6.15 -5.17 12.66
C TRP A 44 6.00 -6.18 11.51
N ALA A 45 6.29 -7.47 11.76
CA ALA A 45 6.17 -8.52 10.76
C ALA A 45 4.70 -8.74 10.35
N ARG A 46 3.77 -8.63 11.30
CA ARG A 46 2.32 -8.64 11.06
C ARG A 46 1.91 -7.44 10.20
N ASP A 47 2.36 -6.24 10.54
CA ASP A 47 2.08 -5.05 9.72
C ASP A 47 2.60 -5.22 8.29
N ALA A 48 3.82 -5.72 8.12
CA ALA A 48 4.39 -5.98 6.79
C ALA A 48 3.51 -6.95 5.96
N ARG A 49 3.01 -8.03 6.58
CA ARG A 49 2.09 -8.98 5.92
C ARG A 49 0.79 -8.30 5.47
N LEU A 50 0.18 -7.50 6.35
CA LEU A 50 -1.08 -6.82 6.04
C LEU A 50 -0.92 -5.74 4.96
N MET A 51 0.23 -5.05 4.94
CA MET A 51 0.61 -4.16 3.84
C MET A 51 0.77 -4.91 2.52
N LEU A 52 1.33 -6.12 2.51
CA LEU A 52 1.44 -6.94 1.30
C LEU A 52 0.07 -7.36 0.76
N ILE A 53 -0.87 -7.78 1.63
CA ILE A 53 -2.25 -8.06 1.23
C ILE A 53 -2.90 -6.81 0.62
N THR A 54 -2.69 -5.65 1.24
CA THR A 54 -3.18 -4.35 0.75
C THR A 54 -2.62 -4.01 -0.63
N LEU A 55 -1.31 -4.21 -0.84
CA LEU A 55 -0.66 -3.97 -2.13
C LEU A 55 -1.12 -4.95 -3.21
N ALA A 56 -1.38 -6.22 -2.85
CA ALA A 56 -1.97 -7.20 -3.75
C ALA A 56 -3.38 -6.77 -4.20
N LEU A 57 -4.21 -6.25 -3.28
CA LEU A 57 -5.52 -5.68 -3.62
C LEU A 57 -5.39 -4.45 -4.53
N CYS A 58 -4.45 -3.55 -4.25
CA CYS A 58 -4.21 -2.38 -5.11
C CYS A 58 -3.72 -2.79 -6.52
N ALA A 59 -2.86 -3.82 -6.62
CA ALA A 59 -2.43 -4.40 -7.88
C ALA A 59 -3.58 -5.09 -8.64
N PHE A 60 -4.54 -5.69 -7.93
CA PHE A 60 -5.76 -6.20 -8.53
C PHE A 60 -6.63 -5.05 -9.11
N VAL A 61 -6.83 -3.96 -8.36
CA VAL A 61 -7.54 -2.77 -8.85
C VAL A 61 -6.86 -2.18 -10.09
N TRP A 62 -5.52 -2.13 -10.08
CA TRP A 62 -4.72 -1.73 -11.25
C TRP A 62 -5.01 -2.61 -12.47
N ALA A 63 -4.96 -3.92 -12.29
CA ALA A 63 -5.19 -4.89 -13.35
C ALA A 63 -6.55 -4.74 -14.03
N VAL A 64 -7.61 -4.60 -13.21
CA VAL A 64 -8.98 -4.43 -13.70
C VAL A 64 -9.30 -2.99 -14.10
N ARG A 65 -8.30 -2.10 -14.10
CA ARG A 65 -8.42 -0.68 -14.48
C ARG A 65 -9.44 0.09 -13.62
N GLY A 66 -9.58 -0.31 -12.37
CA GLY A 66 -10.56 0.26 -11.45
C GLY A 66 -12.02 -0.06 -11.79
N ASP A 67 -12.31 -1.15 -12.52
CA ASP A 67 -13.70 -1.53 -12.81
C ASP A 67 -14.53 -1.67 -11.52
N ARG A 68 -15.55 -0.81 -11.38
CA ARG A 68 -16.36 -0.69 -10.16
C ARG A 68 -17.17 -1.96 -9.86
N LEU A 69 -17.45 -2.77 -10.87
CA LEU A 69 -18.18 -4.03 -10.69
C LEU A 69 -17.29 -5.13 -10.10
N LEU A 70 -15.98 -5.03 -10.31
CA LEU A 70 -15.00 -5.99 -9.81
C LEU A 70 -14.36 -5.57 -8.49
N GLY A 71 -14.49 -4.29 -8.11
CA GLY A 71 -14.03 -3.75 -6.82
C GLY A 71 -14.52 -4.55 -5.61
N PRO A 72 -15.84 -4.82 -5.47
CA PRO A 72 -16.37 -5.61 -4.36
C PRO A 72 -15.80 -7.03 -4.29
N LEU A 73 -15.52 -7.66 -5.45
CA LEU A 73 -14.91 -9.00 -5.49
C LEU A 73 -13.46 -8.97 -5.00
N GLY A 74 -12.69 -7.96 -5.40
CA GLY A 74 -11.32 -7.77 -4.90
C GLY A 74 -11.31 -7.55 -3.39
N LEU A 75 -12.22 -6.71 -2.88
CA LEU A 75 -12.35 -6.44 -1.46
C LEU A 75 -12.75 -7.70 -0.67
N ALA A 76 -13.73 -8.46 -1.15
CA ALA A 76 -14.11 -9.74 -0.54
C ALA A 76 -12.93 -10.71 -0.51
N GLY A 77 -12.16 -10.80 -1.60
CA GLY A 77 -10.94 -11.61 -1.66
C GLY A 77 -9.89 -11.17 -0.63
N ALA A 78 -9.70 -9.86 -0.42
CA ALA A 78 -8.78 -9.35 0.59
C ALA A 78 -9.24 -9.69 2.02
N PHE A 79 -10.54 -9.64 2.32
CA PHE A 79 -11.07 -10.08 3.63
C PHE A 79 -10.92 -11.58 3.86
N VAL A 80 -11.13 -12.39 2.82
CA VAL A 80 -10.87 -13.84 2.90
C VAL A 80 -9.38 -14.09 3.15
N TRP A 81 -8.50 -13.36 2.49
CA TRP A 81 -7.05 -13.46 2.72
C TRP A 81 -6.69 -13.03 4.14
N LEU A 82 -7.25 -11.94 4.66
CA LEU A 82 -7.06 -11.53 6.06
C LEU A 82 -7.52 -12.60 7.06
N GLY A 83 -8.66 -13.25 6.79
CA GLY A 83 -9.12 -14.38 7.61
C GLY A 83 -8.16 -15.57 7.57
N ALA A 84 -7.63 -15.90 6.38
CA ALA A 84 -6.62 -16.95 6.22
C ALA A 84 -5.29 -16.59 6.91
N ASP A 85 -4.89 -15.32 6.85
CA ASP A 85 -3.71 -14.79 7.54
C ASP A 85 -3.81 -15.02 9.05
N ILE A 86 -4.90 -14.60 9.69
CA ILE A 86 -5.13 -14.80 11.12
C ILE A 86 -5.23 -16.29 11.47
N ALA A 87 -5.90 -17.09 10.63
CA ALA A 87 -6.08 -18.52 10.90
C ALA A 87 -4.77 -19.32 10.83
N LEU A 88 -3.91 -19.02 9.85
CA LEU A 88 -2.60 -19.65 9.70
C LEU A 88 -1.62 -19.21 10.78
N ASP A 89 -1.69 -17.95 11.18
CA ASP A 89 -0.93 -17.38 12.29
C ASP A 89 -1.24 -18.12 13.59
N ARG A 90 -2.53 -18.23 13.92
CA ARG A 90 -3.01 -18.99 15.08
C ARG A 90 -2.65 -20.47 15.03
N ALA A 91 -2.49 -21.04 13.84
CA ALA A 91 -2.07 -22.43 13.65
C ALA A 91 -0.56 -22.64 13.87
N GLY A 92 0.22 -21.57 14.13
CA GLY A 92 1.66 -21.64 14.33
C GLY A 92 2.41 -22.08 13.08
N LEU A 93 1.96 -21.62 11.91
CA LEU A 93 2.58 -21.99 10.64
C LEU A 93 4.05 -21.54 10.60
N ALA A 94 4.99 -22.48 10.51
CA ALA A 94 6.41 -22.17 10.51
C ALA A 94 7.24 -23.07 9.58
N GLY A 95 8.35 -22.54 9.08
CA GLY A 95 9.37 -23.26 8.32
C GLY A 95 9.29 -23.07 6.80
N THR A 96 10.38 -23.44 6.11
CA THR A 96 10.54 -23.21 4.67
C THR A 96 9.48 -23.92 3.81
N THR A 97 9.11 -25.16 4.15
CA THR A 97 8.09 -25.92 3.42
C THR A 97 6.73 -25.23 3.51
N ALA A 98 6.37 -24.75 4.70
CA ALA A 98 5.15 -23.99 4.92
C ALA A 98 5.15 -22.67 4.14
N ALA A 99 6.29 -21.97 4.11
CA ALA A 99 6.46 -20.74 3.33
C ALA A 99 6.22 -20.99 1.83
N VAL A 100 6.86 -22.01 1.26
CA VAL A 100 6.69 -22.38 -0.15
C VAL A 100 5.24 -22.72 -0.46
N ALA A 101 4.59 -23.52 0.40
CA ALA A 101 3.19 -23.91 0.22
C ALA A 101 2.26 -22.69 0.31
N ALA A 102 2.40 -21.85 1.33
CA ALA A 102 1.59 -20.64 1.51
C ALA A 102 1.76 -19.66 0.35
N SER A 103 3.02 -19.39 -0.05
CA SER A 103 3.33 -18.54 -1.21
C SER A 103 2.74 -19.09 -2.50
N ALA A 104 2.83 -20.40 -2.75
CA ALA A 104 2.29 -21.03 -3.96
C ALA A 104 0.75 -20.97 -3.99
N VAL A 105 0.09 -21.26 -2.87
CA VAL A 105 -1.38 -21.18 -2.76
C VAL A 105 -1.85 -19.74 -2.95
N ALA A 106 -1.23 -18.77 -2.27
CA ALA A 106 -1.59 -17.36 -2.39
C ALA A 106 -1.35 -16.84 -3.81
N ALA A 107 -0.20 -17.14 -4.42
CA ALA A 107 0.10 -16.74 -5.79
C ALA A 107 -0.86 -17.39 -6.80
N GLY A 108 -1.22 -18.67 -6.61
CA GLY A 108 -2.21 -19.37 -7.42
C GLY A 108 -3.61 -18.76 -7.31
N ALA A 109 -4.03 -18.41 -6.09
CA ALA A 109 -5.30 -17.73 -5.84
C ALA A 109 -5.36 -16.35 -6.51
N VAL A 110 -4.29 -15.55 -6.36
CA VAL A 110 -4.13 -14.25 -7.03
C VAL A 110 -4.18 -14.40 -8.55
N ALA A 111 -3.41 -15.33 -9.12
CA ALA A 111 -3.39 -15.58 -10.56
C ALA A 111 -4.78 -15.99 -11.09
N THR A 112 -5.49 -16.84 -10.34
CA THR A 112 -6.84 -17.29 -10.68
C THR A 112 -7.84 -16.14 -10.63
N ALA A 113 -7.90 -15.41 -9.51
CA ALA A 113 -8.79 -14.26 -9.34
C ALA A 113 -8.58 -13.23 -10.45
N TRP A 114 -7.32 -12.98 -10.78
CA TRP A 114 -6.93 -12.04 -11.80
C TRP A 114 -7.24 -12.53 -13.23
N PHE A 115 -7.04 -13.81 -13.54
CA PHE A 115 -7.43 -14.40 -14.83
C PHE A 115 -8.94 -14.28 -15.05
N LEU A 116 -9.73 -14.58 -14.02
CA LEU A 116 -11.19 -14.45 -14.06
C LEU A 116 -11.64 -12.99 -14.21
N ALA A 117 -11.01 -12.08 -13.46
CA ALA A 117 -11.34 -10.67 -13.47
C ALA A 117 -10.96 -9.97 -14.79
N SER A 118 -9.80 -10.31 -15.36
CA SER A 118 -9.32 -9.73 -16.62
C SER A 118 -10.22 -10.05 -17.82
N ARG A 119 -10.92 -11.19 -17.79
CA ARG A 119 -11.94 -11.56 -18.79
C ARG A 119 -13.25 -10.76 -18.65
N ARG A 120 -13.50 -10.20 -17.46
CA ARG A 120 -14.75 -9.50 -17.13
C ARG A 120 -14.61 -7.99 -17.10
N ALA A 121 -13.39 -7.46 -16.98
CA ALA A 121 -13.14 -6.03 -16.92
C ALA A 121 -13.56 -5.34 -18.22
N ARG A 122 -14.54 -4.43 -18.15
CA ARG A 122 -15.11 -3.75 -19.31
C ARG A 122 -15.03 -2.24 -19.20
N ARG A 123 -15.11 -1.69 -17.99
CA ARG A 123 -15.29 -0.23 -17.78
C ARG A 123 -14.20 0.33 -16.86
N PRO A 124 -13.19 1.03 -17.40
CA PRO A 124 -12.21 1.68 -16.55
C PRO A 124 -12.90 2.76 -15.70
N ALA A 125 -12.57 2.85 -14.42
CA ALA A 125 -13.02 3.95 -13.58
C ALA A 125 -11.84 4.63 -12.88
N ARG A 126 -11.80 5.95 -12.97
CA ARG A 126 -10.70 6.77 -12.45
C ARG A 126 -10.63 6.74 -10.92
N ALA A 127 -11.77 6.86 -10.24
CA ALA A 127 -11.78 7.00 -8.77
C ALA A 127 -11.15 5.79 -8.03
N PRO A 128 -11.47 4.52 -8.35
CA PRO A 128 -10.78 3.39 -7.72
C PRO A 128 -9.28 3.33 -8.00
N LEU A 129 -8.84 3.74 -9.20
CA LEU A 129 -7.41 3.82 -9.52
C LEU A 129 -6.69 4.91 -8.71
N VAL A 130 -7.32 6.08 -8.53
CA VAL A 130 -6.78 7.16 -7.66
C VAL A 130 -6.67 6.67 -6.22
N LEU A 131 -7.71 6.03 -5.69
CA LEU A 131 -7.72 5.47 -4.34
C LEU A 131 -6.62 4.41 -4.15
N ALA A 132 -6.55 3.41 -5.04
CA ALA A 132 -5.52 2.37 -4.96
C ALA A 132 -4.11 2.93 -5.13
N SER A 133 -3.92 3.94 -5.99
CA SER A 133 -2.64 4.62 -6.15
C SER A 133 -2.22 5.36 -4.88
N ALA A 134 -3.16 6.06 -4.24
CA ALA A 134 -2.90 6.80 -3.01
C ALA A 134 -2.62 5.86 -1.83
N VAL A 135 -3.38 4.76 -1.69
CA VAL A 135 -3.13 3.71 -0.70
C VAL A 135 -1.76 3.05 -0.92
N ALA A 136 -1.42 2.69 -2.15
CA ALA A 136 -0.11 2.12 -2.44
C ALA A 136 1.03 3.12 -2.16
N ALA A 137 0.80 4.43 -2.37
CA ALA A 137 1.78 5.47 -2.05
C ALA A 137 2.02 5.61 -0.54
N THR A 138 0.96 5.62 0.27
CA THR A 138 1.08 5.71 1.74
C THR A 138 1.69 4.43 2.31
N VAL A 139 1.29 3.26 1.80
CA VAL A 139 1.93 1.99 2.17
C VAL A 139 3.41 1.97 1.78
N ALA A 140 3.82 2.54 0.64
CA ALA A 140 5.23 2.62 0.27
C ALA A 140 6.04 3.45 1.29
N GLY A 141 5.53 4.62 1.69
CA GLY A 141 6.22 5.48 2.64
C GLY A 141 6.27 4.90 4.05
N ILE A 142 5.14 4.44 4.57
CA ILE A 142 5.08 3.83 5.91
C ILE A 142 5.82 2.50 5.92
N GLY A 143 5.67 1.66 4.90
CA GLY A 143 6.36 0.38 4.74
C GLY A 143 7.89 0.51 4.77
N CYS A 144 8.45 1.52 4.09
CA CYS A 144 9.87 1.84 4.20
C CYS A 144 10.27 2.25 5.62
N GLY A 145 9.41 2.98 6.32
CA GLY A 145 9.63 3.48 7.68
C GLY A 145 9.25 2.50 8.78
N VAL A 146 8.88 1.25 8.47
CA VAL A 146 8.61 0.24 9.51
C VAL A 146 9.88 0.00 10.33
N GLN A 147 9.70 0.08 11.64
CA GLN A 147 10.73 -0.10 12.65
C GLN A 147 10.35 -1.29 13.54
N SER A 148 11.31 -1.72 14.33
CA SER A 148 11.19 -2.72 15.39
C SER A 148 11.90 -2.16 16.63
N PRO A 149 11.73 -2.74 17.83
CA PRO A 149 12.40 -2.24 19.02
C PRO A 149 13.93 -2.25 18.92
N THR A 150 14.50 -3.23 18.21
CA THR A 150 15.96 -3.36 18.10
C THR A 150 16.52 -2.80 16.79
N ASP A 151 15.72 -2.82 15.72
CA ASP A 151 16.11 -2.47 14.35
C ASP A 151 17.38 -3.19 13.87
N THR A 152 17.64 -4.38 14.42
CA THR A 152 18.81 -5.22 14.09
C THR A 152 18.46 -6.37 13.15
N GLU A 153 17.17 -6.63 12.93
CA GLU A 153 16.65 -7.75 12.18
C GLU A 153 16.90 -7.55 10.68
N ALA A 154 17.73 -8.40 10.07
CA ALA A 154 17.98 -8.33 8.63
C ALA A 154 16.67 -8.46 7.81
N ALA A 155 15.71 -9.25 8.31
CA ALA A 155 14.40 -9.43 7.69
C ALA A 155 13.57 -8.13 7.66
N LEU A 156 13.75 -7.23 8.62
CA LEU A 156 13.06 -5.93 8.65
C LEU A 156 13.51 -5.06 7.47
N THR A 157 14.83 -4.97 7.23
CA THR A 157 15.37 -4.17 6.12
C THR A 157 14.93 -4.68 4.76
N VAL A 158 14.91 -6.01 4.58
CA VAL A 158 14.41 -6.62 3.34
C VAL A 158 12.90 -6.36 3.18
N SER A 159 12.12 -6.53 4.25
CA SER A 159 10.67 -6.33 4.20
C SER A 159 10.29 -4.88 3.90
N GLY A 160 10.88 -3.92 4.61
CA GLY A 160 10.63 -2.50 4.37
C GLY A 160 11.04 -2.05 2.97
N PHE A 161 12.18 -2.55 2.45
CA PHE A 161 12.59 -2.29 1.08
C PHE A 161 11.60 -2.87 0.06
N MET A 162 11.18 -4.12 0.25
CA MET A 162 10.21 -4.78 -0.62
C MET A 162 8.87 -4.03 -0.64
N LEU A 163 8.35 -3.64 0.52
CA LEU A 163 7.12 -2.85 0.65
C LEU A 163 7.22 -1.51 -0.08
N GLY A 164 8.34 -0.81 0.10
CA GLY A 164 8.65 0.44 -0.60
C GLY A 164 8.61 0.29 -2.11
N LEU A 165 9.38 -0.66 -2.66
CA LEU A 165 9.46 -0.90 -4.10
C LEU A 165 8.12 -1.32 -4.69
N LEU A 166 7.43 -2.25 -4.03
CA LEU A 166 6.15 -2.77 -4.48
C LEU A 166 5.08 -1.66 -4.45
N GLY A 167 5.03 -0.87 -3.37
CA GLY A 167 4.12 0.26 -3.25
C GLY A 167 4.38 1.35 -4.31
N VAL A 168 5.65 1.68 -4.58
CA VAL A 168 6.03 2.58 -5.69
C VAL A 168 5.55 2.04 -7.03
N ALA A 169 5.82 0.76 -7.33
CA ALA A 169 5.45 0.15 -8.61
C ALA A 169 3.93 0.11 -8.81
N VAL A 170 3.17 -0.28 -7.79
CA VAL A 170 1.70 -0.35 -7.83
C VAL A 170 1.10 1.06 -7.94
N SER A 171 1.62 2.03 -7.17
CA SER A 171 1.16 3.42 -7.23
C SER A 171 1.36 4.02 -8.62
N LEU A 172 2.59 3.97 -9.16
CA LEU A 172 2.88 4.49 -10.49
C LEU A 172 2.12 3.72 -11.58
N GLY A 173 1.92 2.42 -11.40
CA GLY A 173 1.11 1.57 -12.27
C GLY A 173 -0.34 2.04 -12.37
N CYS A 174 -1.00 2.28 -11.22
CA CYS A 174 -2.34 2.85 -11.15
C CYS A 174 -2.39 4.25 -11.79
N ALA A 175 -1.47 5.13 -11.42
CA ALA A 175 -1.41 6.51 -11.92
C ALA A 175 -1.22 6.57 -13.44
N TYR A 176 -0.42 5.66 -14.02
CA TYR A 176 -0.22 5.58 -15.47
C TYR A 176 -1.49 5.25 -16.25
N VAL A 177 -2.42 4.48 -15.65
CA VAL A 177 -3.69 4.15 -16.29
C VAL A 177 -4.63 5.37 -16.35
N LEU A 178 -4.48 6.34 -15.45
CA LEU A 178 -5.31 7.55 -15.43
C LEU A 178 -5.07 8.43 -16.65
N THR A 179 -3.81 8.72 -16.95
CA THR A 179 -3.41 9.52 -18.12
C THR A 179 -2.07 9.02 -18.68
N PRO A 180 -1.98 8.72 -20.00
CA PRO A 180 -0.73 8.33 -20.61
C PRO A 180 0.35 9.39 -20.39
N ALA A 181 1.51 8.94 -19.94
CA ALA A 181 2.67 9.75 -19.65
C ALA A 181 3.76 9.55 -20.72
N SER A 182 4.69 10.51 -20.84
CA SER A 182 5.96 10.19 -21.47
C SER A 182 6.67 9.12 -20.61
N ARG A 183 7.21 8.09 -21.25
CA ARG A 183 7.96 7.03 -20.57
C ARG A 183 9.08 7.59 -19.69
N TRP A 184 9.71 8.68 -20.14
CA TRP A 184 10.78 9.35 -19.41
C TRP A 184 10.31 9.97 -18.10
N SER A 185 9.14 10.62 -18.08
CA SER A 185 8.60 11.18 -16.83
C SER A 185 8.35 10.11 -15.77
N LEU A 186 7.86 8.93 -16.17
CA LEU A 186 7.67 7.81 -15.25
C LEU A 186 8.98 7.22 -14.77
N LEU A 187 9.97 7.09 -15.67
CA LEU A 187 11.29 6.58 -15.31
C LEU A 187 11.99 7.51 -14.32
N THR A 188 11.94 8.83 -14.53
CA THR A 188 12.55 9.81 -13.63
C THR A 188 11.89 9.80 -12.26
N VAL A 189 10.55 9.85 -12.21
CA VAL A 189 9.79 9.79 -10.95
C VAL A 189 10.01 8.44 -10.26
N GLY A 190 9.98 7.35 -11.02
CA GLY A 190 10.21 6.00 -10.51
C GLY A 190 11.60 5.85 -9.92
N ALA A 191 12.64 6.33 -10.61
CA ALA A 191 14.01 6.32 -10.11
C ALA A 191 14.16 7.15 -8.83
N ALA A 192 13.56 8.35 -8.78
CA ALA A 192 13.57 9.18 -7.58
C ALA A 192 12.84 8.51 -6.41
N ALA A 193 11.68 7.91 -6.66
CA ALA A 193 10.92 7.19 -5.63
C ALA A 193 11.66 5.94 -5.12
N VAL A 194 12.31 5.18 -6.00
CA VAL A 194 13.16 4.04 -5.63
C VAL A 194 14.36 4.52 -4.81
N ALA A 195 15.02 5.61 -5.22
CA ALA A 195 16.14 6.18 -4.46
C ALA A 195 15.70 6.59 -3.05
N LEU A 196 14.53 7.23 -2.91
CA LEU A 196 13.98 7.58 -1.59
C LEU A 196 13.66 6.35 -0.75
N ALA A 197 13.12 5.28 -1.34
CA ALA A 197 12.87 4.02 -0.63
C ALA A 197 14.17 3.37 -0.15
N VAL A 198 15.21 3.33 -1.00
CA VAL A 198 16.55 2.84 -0.64
C VAL A 198 17.13 3.68 0.49
N LEU A 199 17.15 5.01 0.34
CA LEU A 199 17.72 5.93 1.33
C LEU A 199 16.98 5.84 2.67
N SER A 200 15.65 5.70 2.66
CA SER A 200 14.84 5.54 3.87
C SER A 200 15.28 4.29 4.64
N ARG A 201 15.50 3.16 3.95
CA ARG A 201 15.99 1.93 4.57
C ARG A 201 17.45 1.99 5.02
N LEU A 202 18.34 2.59 4.23
CA LEU A 202 19.74 2.76 4.61
C LEU A 202 19.91 3.71 5.81
N SER A 203 18.94 4.59 6.05
CA SER A 203 18.92 5.52 7.17
C SER A 203 18.13 5.00 8.38
N SER A 204 17.68 3.75 8.37
CA SER A 204 16.91 3.14 9.45
C SER A 204 17.81 2.24 10.32
N PRO A 205 17.74 2.33 11.66
CA PRO A 205 17.05 3.36 12.44
C PRO A 205 17.75 4.71 12.30
N GLY A 206 16.99 5.79 12.23
CA GLY A 206 17.59 7.11 12.21
C GLY A 206 16.60 8.25 11.97
N PRO A 207 17.00 9.49 12.31
CA PRO A 207 16.13 10.66 12.26
C PRO A 207 15.64 10.99 10.84
N LEU A 208 16.27 10.44 9.81
CA LEU A 208 15.93 10.66 8.41
C LEU A 208 14.92 9.65 7.84
N SER A 209 14.71 8.50 8.49
CA SER A 209 13.83 7.43 7.98
C SER A 209 12.41 7.92 7.72
N LEU A 210 11.79 8.57 8.72
CA LEU A 210 10.45 9.15 8.65
C LEU A 210 10.35 10.31 7.64
N PRO A 211 11.21 11.35 7.67
CA PRO A 211 11.21 12.40 6.64
C PRO A 211 11.31 11.86 5.21
N LEU A 212 12.14 10.85 4.98
CA LEU A 212 12.28 10.22 3.65
C LEU A 212 11.02 9.44 3.25
N GLY A 213 10.35 8.75 4.19
CA GLY A 213 9.06 8.10 3.95
C GLY A 213 7.94 9.10 3.62
N ILE A 214 7.90 10.24 4.32
CA ILE A 214 6.97 11.34 4.04
C ILE A 214 7.24 11.94 2.65
N LEU A 215 8.51 12.17 2.31
CA LEU A 215 8.91 12.69 1.00
C LEU A 215 8.55 11.72 -0.13
N LEU A 216 8.78 10.41 0.06
CA LEU A 216 8.37 9.36 -0.87
C LEU A 216 6.86 9.38 -1.11
N THR A 217 6.07 9.38 -0.03
CA THR A 217 4.61 9.42 -0.10
C THR A 217 4.12 10.66 -0.82
N THR A 218 4.67 11.82 -0.47
CA THR A 218 4.32 13.12 -1.06
C THR A 218 4.61 13.16 -2.56
N LEU A 219 5.80 12.68 -2.97
CA LEU A 219 6.19 12.58 -4.37
C LEU A 219 5.18 11.73 -5.16
N LEU A 220 4.85 10.54 -4.65
CA LEU A 220 3.90 9.65 -5.31
C LEU A 220 2.50 10.26 -5.38
N LEU A 221 1.99 10.84 -4.28
CA LEU A 221 0.69 11.51 -4.24
C LEU A 221 0.62 12.72 -5.17
N ALA A 222 1.69 13.49 -5.31
CA ALA A 222 1.77 14.59 -6.28
C ALA A 222 1.62 14.06 -7.71
N VAL A 223 2.26 12.91 -8.03
CA VAL A 223 2.08 12.24 -9.31
C VAL A 223 0.63 11.80 -9.50
N VAL A 224 0.00 11.16 -8.50
CA VAL A 224 -1.41 10.77 -8.57
C VAL A 224 -2.30 11.96 -8.85
N THR A 225 -2.10 13.07 -8.12
CA THR A 225 -2.87 14.31 -8.22
C THR A 225 -2.75 14.92 -9.61
N MET A 226 -1.52 15.08 -10.12
CA MET A 226 -1.25 15.57 -11.47
C MET A 226 -1.93 14.70 -12.54
N ARG A 227 -1.85 13.37 -12.40
CA ARG A 227 -2.43 12.43 -13.36
C ARG A 227 -3.95 12.41 -13.31
N ALA A 228 -4.54 12.54 -12.12
CA ALA A 228 -5.98 12.58 -11.92
C ALA A 228 -6.59 13.86 -12.51
N MET A 229 -5.93 15.01 -12.30
CA MET A 229 -6.36 16.31 -12.83
C MET A 229 -6.00 16.53 -14.30
N GLY A 230 -5.13 15.70 -14.87
CA GLY A 230 -4.62 15.89 -16.24
C GLY A 230 -3.71 17.11 -16.42
N ALA A 231 -3.24 17.69 -15.31
CA ALA A 231 -2.40 18.87 -15.32
C ALA A 231 -0.95 18.53 -15.72
N ARG A 232 -0.26 19.48 -16.37
CA ARG A 232 1.12 19.30 -16.88
C ARG A 232 2.06 20.47 -16.63
N SER A 233 1.56 21.58 -16.08
CA SER A 233 2.38 22.77 -15.84
C SER A 233 3.27 22.61 -14.61
N ALA A 234 4.36 23.39 -14.55
CA ALA A 234 5.22 23.45 -13.37
C ALA A 234 4.47 23.98 -12.13
N SER A 235 3.57 24.96 -12.31
CA SER A 235 2.72 25.45 -11.23
C SER A 235 1.79 24.38 -10.67
N ALA A 236 1.23 23.52 -11.54
CA ALA A 236 0.40 22.41 -11.10
C ALA A 236 1.21 21.35 -10.36
N TRP A 237 2.48 21.12 -10.74
CA TRP A 237 3.39 20.27 -9.98
C TRP A 237 3.63 20.81 -8.56
N ILE A 238 3.97 22.09 -8.43
CA ILE A 238 4.18 22.73 -7.13
C ILE A 238 2.89 22.64 -6.29
N GLY A 239 1.76 23.01 -6.86
CA GLY A 239 0.45 22.92 -6.19
C GLY A 239 0.10 21.49 -5.77
N SER A 240 0.44 20.49 -6.59
CA SER A 240 0.21 19.07 -6.27
C SER A 240 1.13 18.58 -5.16
N VAL A 241 2.39 19.02 -5.11
CA VAL A 241 3.32 18.69 -4.02
C VAL A 241 2.85 19.31 -2.72
N VAL A 242 2.58 20.62 -2.71
CA VAL A 242 2.11 21.34 -1.52
C VAL A 242 0.78 20.75 -1.04
N GLY A 243 -0.20 20.60 -1.93
CA GLY A 243 -1.51 20.04 -1.59
C GLY A 243 -1.42 18.59 -1.09
N SER A 244 -0.57 17.76 -1.69
CA SER A 244 -0.38 16.37 -1.22
C SER A 244 0.28 16.33 0.15
N LEU A 245 1.27 17.18 0.41
CA LEU A 245 1.90 17.28 1.72
C LEU A 245 0.91 17.76 2.78
N THR A 246 0.11 18.78 2.47
CA THR A 246 -0.92 19.29 3.39
C THR A 246 -1.96 18.21 3.70
N LEU A 247 -2.49 17.52 2.68
CA LEU A 247 -3.45 16.43 2.89
C LEU A 247 -2.83 15.28 3.69
N LEU A 248 -1.59 14.91 3.38
CA LEU A 248 -0.87 13.86 4.08
C LEU A 248 -0.69 14.20 5.57
N VAL A 249 -0.29 15.43 5.90
CA VAL A 249 -0.14 15.86 7.29
C VAL A 249 -1.49 15.88 8.00
N LEU A 250 -2.52 16.50 7.42
CA LEU A 250 -3.83 16.64 8.07
C LEU A 250 -4.51 15.27 8.27
N ILE A 251 -4.61 14.48 7.21
CA ILE A 251 -5.28 13.18 7.24
C ILE A 251 -4.40 12.18 8.00
N GLY A 252 -3.09 12.17 7.76
CA GLY A 252 -2.16 11.28 8.45
C GLY A 252 -2.17 11.48 9.96
N MET A 253 -2.04 12.73 10.43
CA MET A 253 -2.14 13.03 11.87
C MET A 253 -3.50 12.62 12.43
N THR A 254 -4.59 12.89 11.71
CA THR A 254 -5.93 12.48 12.16
C THR A 254 -6.05 10.96 12.26
N THR A 255 -5.51 10.20 11.30
CA THR A 255 -5.54 8.73 11.34
C THR A 255 -4.65 8.14 12.42
N ILE A 256 -3.51 8.77 12.73
CA ILE A 256 -2.66 8.38 13.86
C ILE A 256 -3.43 8.62 15.16
N MET A 257 -4.01 9.81 15.34
CA MET A 257 -4.81 10.11 16.52
C MET A 257 -5.98 9.13 16.65
N LEU A 258 -6.70 8.84 15.57
CA LEU A 258 -7.77 7.83 15.59
C LEU A 258 -7.24 6.44 15.93
N GLY A 259 -6.06 6.05 15.45
CA GLY A 259 -5.44 4.77 15.77
C GLY A 259 -5.06 4.63 17.25
N LEU A 260 -4.70 5.74 17.90
CA LEU A 260 -4.46 5.77 19.35
C LEU A 260 -5.75 5.62 20.17
N PHE A 261 -6.91 5.97 19.61
CA PHE A 261 -8.20 5.84 20.30
C PHE A 261 -9.01 4.61 19.88
N LEU A 262 -8.67 3.99 18.74
CA LEU A 262 -9.33 2.80 18.22
C LEU A 262 -8.38 1.62 18.38
N PRO A 263 -8.56 0.77 19.41
CA PRO A 263 -7.70 -0.39 19.64
C PRO A 263 -7.98 -1.45 18.57
N LEU A 264 -7.47 -1.24 17.36
CA LEU A 264 -7.60 -2.20 16.26
C LEU A 264 -6.52 -3.28 16.32
N GLY A 265 -5.35 -2.95 16.90
CA GLY A 265 -4.26 -3.91 17.11
C GLY A 265 -4.64 -4.98 18.12
N GLU A 266 -5.10 -4.59 19.32
CA GLU A 266 -5.40 -5.51 20.41
C GLU A 266 -6.35 -6.68 20.03
N PRO A 267 -7.50 -6.45 19.36
CA PRO A 267 -8.37 -7.53 18.90
C PRO A 267 -7.69 -8.46 17.91
N LEU A 268 -6.85 -7.93 16.99
CA LEU A 268 -6.12 -8.75 16.03
C LEU A 268 -5.03 -9.58 16.72
N THR A 269 -4.30 -8.98 17.66
CA THR A 269 -3.31 -9.65 18.53
C THR A 269 -3.98 -10.80 19.30
N ALA A 270 -5.14 -10.54 19.91
CA ALA A 270 -5.90 -11.54 20.66
C ALA A 270 -6.45 -12.66 19.75
N LEU A 271 -6.95 -12.32 18.56
CA LEU A 271 -7.45 -13.31 17.59
C LEU A 271 -6.32 -14.21 17.05
N ALA A 272 -5.14 -13.65 16.83
CA ALA A 272 -3.94 -14.41 16.46
C ALA A 272 -3.44 -15.31 17.61
N GLY A 273 -3.78 -14.99 18.86
CA GLY A 273 -3.31 -15.71 20.05
C GLY A 273 -1.90 -15.28 20.47
N SER A 274 -1.43 -14.14 19.97
CA SER A 274 -0.12 -13.57 20.30
C SER A 274 -0.15 -12.90 21.68
N PRO A 275 1.00 -12.75 22.37
CA PRO A 275 1.07 -12.04 23.64
C PRO A 275 0.52 -10.60 23.57
N PRO A 276 -0.09 -10.07 24.63
CA PRO A 276 -0.53 -8.68 24.62
C PRO A 276 0.68 -7.71 24.57
N VAL A 277 0.47 -6.56 23.95
CA VAL A 277 1.39 -5.41 24.04
C VAL A 277 1.31 -4.82 25.46
N ASN A 278 2.43 -4.34 25.96
CA ASN A 278 2.52 -3.66 27.26
C ASN A 278 1.50 -2.51 27.32
N ALA A 279 0.77 -2.38 28.44
CA ALA A 279 -0.23 -1.32 28.61
C ALA A 279 0.35 0.11 28.63
N ALA A 280 1.67 0.24 28.77
CA ALA A 280 2.38 1.51 28.61
C ALA A 280 2.70 1.87 27.15
N ASP A 281 2.53 0.92 26.22
CA ASP A 281 2.77 1.05 24.80
C ASP A 281 1.45 0.99 24.01
N GLU A 282 1.50 1.40 22.74
CA GLU A 282 0.33 1.46 21.88
C GLU A 282 0.40 0.39 20.78
N ASP A 283 -0.60 -0.49 20.68
CA ASP A 283 -0.71 -1.49 19.60
C ASP A 283 -1.31 -0.84 18.34
N VAL A 284 -0.58 0.13 17.78
CA VAL A 284 -1.01 0.87 16.59
C VAL A 284 -0.75 0.02 15.34
N LEU A 285 -1.83 -0.34 14.65
CA LEU A 285 -1.72 -1.02 13.37
C LEU A 285 -1.31 -0.03 12.26
N LEU A 286 -0.02 0.06 11.97
CA LEU A 286 0.54 0.98 10.97
C LEU A 286 -0.08 0.78 9.59
N THR A 287 -0.48 -0.45 9.27
CA THR A 287 -1.20 -0.75 8.02
C THR A 287 -2.54 -0.03 7.95
N ALA A 288 -3.31 0.03 9.04
CA ALA A 288 -4.58 0.75 9.07
C ALA A 288 -4.36 2.25 8.89
N VAL A 289 -3.34 2.83 9.55
CA VAL A 289 -2.96 4.23 9.37
C VAL A 289 -2.63 4.51 7.90
N ALA A 290 -1.82 3.66 7.26
CA ALA A 290 -1.46 3.77 5.85
C ALA A 290 -2.70 3.74 4.93
N VAL A 291 -3.57 2.76 5.14
CA VAL A 291 -4.78 2.54 4.32
C VAL A 291 -5.75 3.71 4.48
N LEU A 292 -6.07 4.11 5.71
CA LEU A 292 -7.00 5.20 5.98
C LEU A 292 -6.48 6.54 5.43
N THR A 293 -5.18 6.81 5.60
CA THR A 293 -4.53 8.00 5.04
C THR A 293 -4.63 8.02 3.51
N GLY A 294 -4.34 6.89 2.88
CA GLY A 294 -4.38 6.73 1.43
C GLY A 294 -5.80 6.85 0.88
N LEU A 295 -6.80 6.25 1.55
CA LEU A 295 -8.20 6.35 1.17
C LEU A 295 -8.73 7.78 1.32
N GLY A 296 -8.44 8.45 2.43
CA GLY A 296 -8.85 9.85 2.66
C GLY A 296 -8.24 10.78 1.62
N THR A 297 -6.93 10.69 1.42
CA THR A 297 -6.20 11.53 0.46
C THR A 297 -6.63 11.24 -0.98
N GLY A 298 -6.72 9.97 -1.36
CA GLY A 298 -7.19 9.55 -2.67
C GLY A 298 -8.64 9.95 -2.94
N GLY A 299 -9.50 9.92 -1.91
CA GLY A 299 -10.88 10.39 -1.98
C GLY A 299 -10.97 11.90 -2.26
N ALA A 300 -10.16 12.69 -1.56
CA ALA A 300 -10.04 14.12 -1.79
C ALA A 300 -9.54 14.42 -3.22
N ILE A 301 -8.47 13.76 -3.67
CA ILE A 301 -7.93 13.91 -5.04
C ILE A 301 -8.99 13.53 -6.09
N ALA A 302 -9.67 12.40 -5.90
CA ALA A 302 -10.71 11.94 -6.84
C ALA A 302 -11.90 12.91 -6.89
N LYS A 303 -12.26 13.55 -5.77
CA LYS A 303 -13.31 14.57 -5.72
C LYS A 303 -12.86 15.84 -6.45
N MET A 304 -11.67 16.35 -6.16
CA MET A 304 -11.11 17.53 -6.83
C MET A 304 -11.02 17.33 -8.34
N ALA A 305 -10.54 16.17 -8.80
CA ALA A 305 -10.45 15.85 -10.22
C ALA A 305 -11.82 15.76 -10.93
N ARG A 306 -12.90 15.42 -10.21
CA ARG A 306 -14.26 15.48 -10.76
C ARG A 306 -14.74 16.91 -10.89
N VAL A 307 -14.60 17.72 -9.84
CA VAL A 307 -14.99 19.13 -9.84
C VAL A 307 -14.26 19.90 -10.94
N ALA A 308 -12.96 19.63 -11.14
CA ALA A 308 -12.18 20.26 -12.20
C ALA A 308 -12.58 19.83 -13.63
N ALA A 309 -13.30 18.70 -13.78
CA ALA A 309 -13.76 18.20 -15.06
C ALA A 309 -15.18 18.69 -15.43
N ASP A 310 -15.95 19.18 -14.47
CA ASP A 310 -17.28 19.73 -14.70
C ASP A 310 -17.14 21.19 -15.17
N PRO A 311 -17.53 21.54 -16.42
CA PRO A 311 -17.41 22.90 -16.92
C PRO A 311 -18.31 23.84 -16.11
N TRP A 312 -17.76 25.00 -15.74
CA TRP A 312 -18.49 26.01 -14.98
C TRP A 312 -19.76 26.44 -15.74
N PRO A 313 -20.93 26.53 -15.06
CA PRO A 313 -22.23 26.75 -15.70
C PRO A 313 -22.39 28.10 -16.43
N GLU A 314 -21.46 29.05 -16.27
CA GLU A 314 -21.53 30.36 -16.94
C GLU A 314 -21.41 30.29 -18.47
N SER A 315 -20.97 29.16 -19.04
CA SER A 315 -20.96 28.96 -20.50
C SER A 315 -22.31 28.58 -21.12
N ALA A 316 -23.36 28.38 -20.31
CA ALA A 316 -24.70 27.99 -20.78
C ALA A 316 -25.72 29.16 -20.83
N ALA A 317 -25.31 30.38 -20.48
CA ALA A 317 -26.18 31.56 -20.35
C ALA A 317 -26.04 32.59 -21.48
N THR A 318 -25.40 32.23 -22.61
CA THR A 318 -25.28 33.08 -23.82
C THR A 318 -25.81 32.36 -25.04
#